data_AF-A0A1I3Q6B3-F1
#
_entry.id   AF-A0A1I3Q6B3-F1
#
_cell.length_a   1.000
_cell.length_b   1.000
_cell.length_c   1.000
_cell.angle_alpha   90.00
_cell.angle_beta   90.00
_cell.angle_gamma   90.00
#
_symmetry.space_group_name_H-M   'P 1'
#
loop_
_entity.id
_entity.type
_entity.pdbx_description
1 polymer ?
#
loop_
_entity_poly.entity_id
_entity_poly.type
_entity_poly.pdbx_seq_one_letter_code
_entity_poly.pdbx_strand_id
1 'polypeptide(L)' 'MPHHNTVFRDVLKLMPWRQFEGLVEEHDADARVRRLPTKSQFVAMLYGQLSGASGLREIVTALSSHGS' A
#
# COMPACT_ATOMS: atom_id res chain seq x y z
N MET A 1 18.96 -14.46 -6.69
CA MET A 1 18.27 -13.17 -6.49
C MET A 1 17.75 -13.16 -5.06
N PRO A 2 18.24 -12.28 -4.18
CA PRO A 2 17.77 -12.30 -2.80
C PRO A 2 16.31 -11.84 -2.80
N HIS A 3 15.42 -12.67 -2.26
CA HIS A 3 14.05 -12.27 -1.99
C HIS A 3 14.12 -11.12 -0.97
N HIS A 4 13.91 -9.88 -1.41
CA HIS A 4 13.79 -8.71 -0.54
C HIS A 4 12.48 -8.83 0.28
N ASN A 5 12.50 -9.66 1.32
CA ASN A 5 11.45 -9.70 2.34
C ASN A 5 11.66 -8.51 3.26
N THR A 6 10.96 -7.42 2.97
CA THR A 6 10.97 -6.23 3.82
C THR A 6 10.04 -6.48 5.00
N VAL A 7 10.33 -5.92 6.18
CA VAL A 7 9.43 -5.99 7.36
C VAL A 7 8.03 -5.51 6.98
N PHE A 8 7.95 -4.49 6.13
CA PHE A 8 6.69 -3.99 5.59
C PHE A 8 5.90 -5.06 4.81
N ARG A 9 6.58 -5.89 4.01
CA ARG A 9 5.96 -7.02 3.31
C ARG A 9 5.38 -8.04 4.28
N ASP A 10 6.04 -8.31 5.41
CA ASP A 10 5.53 -9.21 6.43
C ASP A 10 4.32 -8.63 7.16
N VAL A 11 4.29 -7.31 7.40
CA VAL A 11 3.09 -6.62 7.91
C VAL A 11 1.92 -6.75 6.93
N LEU A 12 2.14 -6.56 5.63
CA LEU A 12 1.09 -6.69 4.60
C LEU A 12 0.53 -8.12 4.49
N LYS A 13 1.27 -9.15 4.90
CA LYS A 13 0.75 -10.53 4.92
C LYS A 13 -0.34 -10.74 5.98
N LEU A 14 -0.36 -9.91 7.03
CA LEU A 14 -1.37 -9.97 8.08
C LEU A 14 -2.71 -9.37 7.64
N MET A 15 -2.75 -8.70 6.49
CA MET A 15 -3.94 -8.01 6.02
C MET A 15 -4.99 -8.98 5.44
N PRO A 16 -6.27 -8.83 5.85
CA PRO A 16 -7.37 -9.62 5.33
C PRO A 16 -7.79 -9.10 3.94
N TRP A 17 -6.95 -9.34 2.92
CA TRP A 17 -7.12 -8.74 1.58
C TRP A 17 -8.45 -9.04 0.92
N ARG A 18 -9.01 -10.23 1.14
CA ARG A 18 -10.31 -10.60 0.58
C ARG A 18 -11.44 -9.74 1.15
N GLN A 19 -11.42 -9.50 2.45
CA GLN A 19 -12.40 -8.65 3.12
C GLN A 19 -12.21 -7.18 2.71
N PHE A 20 -10.95 -6.74 2.58
CA PHE A 20 -10.64 -5.41 2.07
C PHE A 20 -11.17 -5.20 0.64
N GLU A 21 -10.92 -6.15 -0.26
CA GLU A 21 -11.41 -6.11 -1.65
C GLU A 21 -12.94 -6.13 -1.70
N GLY A 22 -13.59 -6.92 -0.83
CA GLY A 22 -15.05 -6.89 -0.69
C GLY A 22 -15.60 -5.52 -0.29
N LEU A 23 -14.92 -4.80 0.62
CA LEU A 23 -15.32 -3.43 1.00
C LEU A 23 -15.10 -2.41 -0.13
N VAL A 24 -14.04 -2.58 -0.93
CA VAL A 24 -13.80 -1.72 -2.10
C VAL A 24 -14.94 -1.88 -3.11
N GLU A 25 -15.40 -3.10 -3.34
CA GLU A 25 -16.53 -3.40 -4.21
C GLU A 25 -17.86 -2.89 -3.63
N GLU A 26 -18.14 -3.17 -2.34
CA GLU A 26 -19.38 -2.77 -1.66
C GLU A 26 -19.60 -1.26 -1.70
N HIS A 27 -18.53 -0.48 -1.57
CA HIS A 27 -18.58 0.98 -1.55
C HIS A 27 -18.25 1.64 -2.88
N ASP A 28 -18.02 0.85 -3.95
CA ASP A 28 -17.62 1.34 -5.27
C ASP A 28 -16.42 2.30 -5.19
N ALA A 29 -15.45 1.99 -4.31
CA ALA A 29 -14.37 2.91 -3.95
C ALA A 29 -13.42 3.20 -5.13
N ASP A 30 -13.37 2.28 -6.11
CA ASP A 30 -12.54 2.40 -7.31
C ASP A 30 -13.32 2.81 -8.59
N ALA A 31 -14.61 3.13 -8.50
CA ALA A 31 -15.51 3.39 -9.66
C ALA A 31 -14.96 4.32 -10.75
N ARG A 32 -14.19 5.34 -10.33
CA ARG A 32 -13.64 6.39 -11.21
C ARG A 32 -12.14 6.55 -11.05
N VAL A 33 -11.50 5.61 -10.38
CA VAL A 33 -10.08 5.66 -10.11
C VAL A 33 -9.31 5.31 -11.39
N ARG A 34 -8.37 6.18 -11.78
CA ARG A 34 -7.59 6.00 -13.02
C ARG A 34 -6.19 5.45 -12.81
N ARG A 35 -5.57 5.73 -11.66
CA ARG A 35 -4.12 5.50 -11.44
C ARG A 35 -3.76 4.96 -10.06
N LEU A 36 -4.61 5.17 -9.05
CA LEU A 36 -4.28 4.82 -7.67
C LEU A 36 -5.47 4.07 -7.03
N PRO A 37 -5.60 2.76 -7.30
CA PRO A 37 -6.62 1.92 -6.67
C PRO A 37 -6.56 2.02 -5.14
N THR A 38 -7.70 1.85 -4.49
CA THR A 38 -7.87 2.02 -3.04
C THR A 38 -6.89 1.15 -2.25
N LYS A 39 -6.59 -0.06 -2.74
CA LYS A 39 -5.56 -0.93 -2.17
C LYS A 39 -4.15 -0.31 -2.20
N SER A 40 -3.75 0.27 -3.33
CA SER A 40 -2.45 0.93 -3.48
C SER A 40 -2.36 2.19 -2.63
N GLN A 41 -3.45 2.96 -2.55
CA GLN A 41 -3.55 4.10 -1.64
C GLN A 41 -3.39 3.67 -0.18
N PHE A 42 -4.09 2.61 0.23
CA PHE A 42 -3.99 2.05 1.58
C PHE A 42 -2.56 1.62 1.92
N VAL A 43 -1.89 0.89 1.02
CA VAL A 43 -0.49 0.48 1.20
C VAL A 43 0.43 1.69 1.34
N ALA A 44 0.25 2.72 0.51
CA ALA A 44 1.06 3.94 0.59
C ALA A 44 0.87 4.70 1.91
N MET A 45 -0.37 4.80 2.38
CA MET A 45 -0.67 5.42 3.67
C MET A 45 -0.10 4.62 4.84
N LEU A 46 -0.28 3.29 4.84
CA LEU A 46 0.26 2.41 5.86
C LEU A 46 1.79 2.49 5.91
N TYR A 47 2.44 2.52 4.75
CA TYR A 47 3.88 2.73 4.66
C TYR A 47 4.28 4.07 5.29
N GLY A 48 3.60 5.17 4.95
CA GLY A 48 3.89 6.48 5.50
C GLY A 48 3.76 6.55 7.02
N GLN A 49 2.70 5.95 7.57
CA GLN A 49 2.49 5.89 9.02
C GLN A 49 3.56 5.05 9.74
N LEU A 50 3.96 3.90 9.20
CA LEU A 50 4.93 3.01 9.83
C LEU A 50 6.38 3.47 9.67
N SER A 51 6.70 4.16 8.58
CA SER A 51 8.05 4.72 8.35
C SER A 51 8.28 6.06 9.05
N GLY A 52 7.24 6.66 9.63
CA GLY A 52 7.32 8.01 10.19
C GLY A 52 7.50 9.09 9.12
N ALA A 53 7.15 8.79 7.87
CA ALA A 53 7.34 9.70 6.75
C ALA A 53 6.54 10.99 6.98
N SER A 54 7.24 12.11 6.93
CA SER A 54 6.71 13.44 7.23
C SER A 54 6.02 14.11 6.04
N GLY A 55 6.12 13.50 4.84
CA GLY A 55 5.46 14.00 3.65
C GLY A 55 5.37 13.02 2.48
N LEU A 56 4.49 13.32 1.53
CA LEU A 56 4.19 12.46 0.37
C LEU A 56 5.44 12.13 -0.48
N ARG A 57 6.38 13.07 -0.60
CA ARG A 57 7.64 12.86 -1.36
C ARG A 57 8.49 11.76 -0.74
N GLU A 58 8.55 11.71 0.58
CA GLU A 58 9.31 10.70 1.32
C GLU A 58 8.68 9.31 1.12
N ILE A 59 7.34 9.24 1.19
CA ILE A 59 6.56 8.02 0.91
C ILE A 59 6.83 7.52 -0.52
N VAL A 60 6.73 8.38 -1.53
CA VAL A 60 6.95 8.01 -2.94
C VAL A 60 8.39 7.55 -3.18
N THR A 61 9.36 8.27 -2.62
CA THR A 61 10.79 7.95 -2.77
C THR A 61 11.10 6.58 -2.19
N ALA A 62 10.57 6.30 -0.99
CA ALA A 62 10.84 5.05 -0.33
C ALA A 62 10.07 3.87 -0.93
N LEU A 63 8.82 4.05 -1.38
CA LEU A 63 8.10 3.00 -2.13
C LEU A 63 8.82 2.66 -3.46
N SER A 64 9.39 3.66 -4.12
CA SER A 64 10.14 3.45 -5.37
C SER A 64 11.45 2.70 -5.15
N SER A 65 12.13 2.93 -4.02
CA SER A 65 13.38 2.23 -3.69
C SER A 65 13.19 0.76 -3.30
N HIS A 66 12.00 0.39 -2.82
CA HIS A 66 11.66 -0.99 -2.44
C HIS A 66 11.10 -1.84 -3.59
N GLY A 67 10.94 -1.24 -4.79
CA GLY A 67 10.44 -1.91 -6.00
C GLY A 67 11.53 -2.39 -6.97
N SER A 68 12.82 -2.26 -6.62
CA SER A 68 13.97 -2.77 -7.41
C SER A 68 14.45 -4.14 -6.92
#